data_AF-A0A1Y3CUK9-F1
#
_entry.id   AF-A0A1Y3CUK9-F1
#
_cell.length_a   1.000
_cell.length_b   1.000
_cell.length_c   1.000
_cell.angle_alpha   90.00
_cell.angle_beta   90.00
_cell.angle_gamma   90.00
#
_symmetry.space_group_name_H-M   'P 1'
#
loop_
_entity.id
_entity.type
_entity.pdbx_description
1 polymer ?
#
loop_
_entity_poly.entity_id
_entity_poly.type
_entity_poly.pdbx_seq_one_letter_code
_entity_poly.pdbx_strand_id
1 'polypeptide(L)'
;MASSNQVTATVKKIEGYGELGDAFTFKTVSGKRYMVYNAGGTSPIKGEMLIQQSAKSKQKICLVLDSYPNEPRMVQAVKKGACK
;
A
#
# COMPACT_ATOMS: atom_id res chain seq x y z
N MET A 1 -10.19 19.79 2.23
CA MET A 1 -8.92 20.20 1.60
C MET A 1 -8.12 18.97 1.18
N ALA A 2 -7.76 18.90 -0.09
CA ALA A 2 -6.69 18.13 -0.73
C ALA A 2 -6.37 16.70 -0.22
N SER A 3 -7.03 15.68 -0.78
CA SER A 3 -6.51 14.29 -0.79
C SER A 3 -5.36 14.12 -1.81
N SER A 4 -4.36 15.01 -1.76
CA SER A 4 -3.27 15.07 -2.75
C SER A 4 -2.30 13.89 -2.72
N ASN A 5 -2.42 13.00 -1.73
CA ASN A 5 -1.55 11.83 -1.58
C ASN A 5 -2.26 10.52 -1.95
N GLN A 6 -3.20 10.55 -2.90
CA GLN A 6 -3.78 9.35 -3.48
C GLN A 6 -3.06 8.96 -4.77
N VAL A 7 -2.69 7.69 -4.91
CA VAL A 7 -2.07 7.17 -6.14
C VAL A 7 -2.74 5.88 -6.60
N THR A 8 -3.03 5.79 -7.89
CA THR A 8 -3.47 4.53 -8.48
C THR A 8 -2.24 3.65 -8.70
N ALA A 9 -2.28 2.43 -8.18
CA ALA A 9 -1.19 1.48 -8.24
C ALA A 9 -1.69 0.09 -8.63
N THR A 10 -0.82 -0.67 -9.27
CA THR A 10 -0.98 -2.12 -9.44
C THR A 10 0.23 -2.78 -8.80
N VAL A 11 -0.01 -3.70 -7.87
CA VAL A 11 1.05 -4.39 -7.15
C VAL A 11 1.71 -5.40 -8.08
N LYS A 12 3.04 -5.32 -8.21
CA LYS A 12 3.85 -6.27 -8.97
C LYS A 12 4.24 -7.46 -8.10
N LYS A 13 4.73 -7.18 -6.90
CA LYS A 13 5.09 -8.19 -5.89
C LYS A 13 5.15 -7.56 -4.50
N ILE A 14 4.92 -8.36 -3.47
CA ILE A 14 5.27 -8.06 -2.08
C ILE A 14 6.76 -8.39 -1.92
N GLU A 15 7.57 -7.46 -1.42
CA GLU A 15 9.04 -7.64 -1.33
C GLU A 15 9.47 -8.29 -0.01
N GLY A 16 8.75 -8.05 1.09
CA GLY A 16 9.04 -8.67 2.38
C GLY A 16 8.14 -8.14 3.49
N TYR A 17 8.07 -8.90 4.57
CA TYR A 17 7.43 -8.53 5.83
C TYR A 17 8.53 -8.13 6.82
N GLY A 18 8.26 -7.16 7.70
CA GLY A 18 9.13 -6.80 8.82
C GLY A 18 9.32 -8.00 9.75
N GLU A 19 10.40 -8.00 10.52
CA GLU A 19 10.82 -9.14 11.35
C GLU A 19 9.73 -9.60 12.33
N LEU A 20 8.83 -8.71 12.78
CA LEU A 20 7.74 -9.04 13.70
C LEU A 20 6.36 -9.03 13.01
N GLY A 21 6.31 -8.97 11.67
CA GLY A 21 5.07 -8.81 10.91
C GLY A 21 4.38 -7.46 11.12
N ASP A 22 5.08 -6.51 11.73
CA ASP A 22 4.65 -5.15 12.06
C ASP A 22 4.55 -4.24 10.83
N ALA A 23 5.20 -4.62 9.73
CA ALA A 23 5.16 -3.91 8.47
C ALA A 23 5.31 -4.86 7.30
N PHE A 24 4.94 -4.41 6.11
CA PHE A 24 5.39 -5.06 4.88
C PHE A 24 5.59 -4.05 3.76
N THR A 25 6.50 -4.40 2.85
CA THR A 25 6.81 -3.57 1.68
C THR A 25 6.37 -4.25 0.40
N PHE A 26 5.91 -3.46 -0.56
CA PHE A 26 5.54 -3.96 -1.87
C PHE A 26 5.99 -3.02 -2.98
N LYS A 27 6.25 -3.61 -4.14
CA LYS A 27 6.65 -2.90 -5.36
C LYS A 27 5.50 -2.92 -6.35
N THR A 28 5.27 -1.79 -6.99
CA THR A 28 4.27 -1.64 -8.05
C THR A 28 4.86 -1.92 -9.42
N VAL A 29 3.99 -2.13 -10.41
CA VAL A 29 4.39 -2.33 -11.81
C VAL A 29 5.20 -1.15 -12.37
N SER A 30 4.92 0.07 -11.91
CA SER A 30 5.67 1.29 -12.25
C SER A 30 7.04 1.38 -11.57
N GLY A 31 7.42 0.39 -10.76
CA GLY A 31 8.71 0.36 -10.07
C GLY A 31 8.73 1.09 -8.71
N LYS A 32 7.68 1.82 -8.35
CA LYS A 32 7.59 2.52 -7.06
C LYS A 32 7.38 1.55 -5.90
N ARG A 33 8.00 1.85 -4.75
CA ARG A 33 7.93 1.07 -3.51
C ARG A 33 7.06 1.77 -2.47
N TYR A 34 6.29 0.97 -1.76
CA TYR A 34 5.39 1.41 -0.70
C TYR A 34 5.53 0.50 0.51
N MET A 35 5.25 1.03 1.70
CA MET A 35 5.16 0.23 2.92
C MET A 35 3.80 0.39 3.58
N VAL A 36 3.34 -0.69 4.19
CA VAL A 36 2.21 -0.70 5.11
C VAL A 36 2.78 -0.96 6.49
N TYR A 37 2.42 -0.12 7.45
CA TYR A 37 2.74 -0.33 8.85
C TYR A 37 1.46 -0.74 9.58
N ASN A 38 1.50 -1.90 10.22
CA ASN A 38 0.42 -2.52 10.97
C ASN A 38 0.97 -2.91 12.34
N ALA A 39 1.27 -1.91 13.17
CA ALA A 39 1.92 -2.00 14.49
C ALA A 39 1.63 -3.33 15.26
N GLY A 40 2.41 -4.39 15.00
CA GLY A 40 2.24 -5.70 15.62
C GLY A 40 0.94 -6.46 15.29
N GLY A 41 0.30 -6.18 14.15
CA GLY A 41 -0.91 -6.88 13.69
C GLY A 41 -2.21 -6.47 14.37
N THR A 42 -2.17 -5.52 15.32
CA THR A 42 -3.35 -5.14 16.12
C THR A 42 -4.31 -4.20 15.36
N SER A 43 -3.89 -3.59 14.25
CA SER A 43 -4.70 -2.64 13.49
C SER A 43 -4.31 -2.63 12.02
N PRO A 44 -4.80 -3.60 11.22
CA PRO A 44 -4.57 -3.60 9.78
C PRO A 44 -5.14 -2.33 9.15
N ILE A 45 -4.40 -1.77 8.19
CA ILE A 45 -4.89 -0.59 7.48
C ILE A 45 -6.15 -0.95 6.69
N LYS A 46 -7.04 0.03 6.52
CA LYS A 46 -8.26 -0.18 5.74
C LYS A 46 -7.90 -0.62 4.31
N GLY A 47 -8.39 -1.79 3.91
CA GLY A 47 -8.20 -2.31 2.56
C GLY A 47 -6.85 -3.00 2.31
N GLU A 48 -6.07 -3.33 3.33
CA GLU A 48 -4.80 -4.07 3.20
C GLU A 48 -4.92 -5.32 2.31
N MET A 49 -6.02 -6.08 2.46
CA MET A 49 -6.30 -7.27 1.64
C MET A 49 -6.34 -6.98 0.12
N LEU A 50 -6.67 -5.76 -0.28
CA LEU A 50 -6.67 -5.35 -1.69
C LEU A 50 -5.26 -5.30 -2.28
N ILE A 51 -4.23 -5.05 -1.46
CA ILE A 51 -2.82 -5.10 -1.89
C ILE A 51 -2.45 -6.54 -2.23
N GLN A 52 -2.78 -7.48 -1.34
CA GLN A 52 -2.55 -8.91 -1.58
C GLN A 52 -3.33 -9.41 -2.80
N GLN A 53 -4.59 -9.00 -2.95
CA GLN A 53 -5.40 -9.33 -4.11
C GLN A 53 -4.88 -8.67 -5.39
N SER A 54 -4.36 -7.45 -5.32
CA SER A 54 -3.69 -6.77 -6.45
C SER A 54 -2.43 -7.52 -6.88
N ALA A 55 -1.64 -8.03 -5.95
CA ALA A 55 -0.46 -8.84 -6.26
C ALA A 55 -0.81 -10.13 -7.01
N LYS A 56 -1.95 -10.75 -6.69
CA LYS A 56 -2.42 -11.99 -7.33
C LYS A 56 -3.13 -11.74 -8.67
N SER A 57 -4.05 -10.78 -8.71
CA SER A 57 -4.97 -10.56 -9.84
C SER A 57 -4.60 -9.37 -10.73
N LYS A 58 -3.51 -8.66 -10.43
CA LYS A 58 -3.08 -7.43 -11.13
C LYS A 58 -4.14 -6.33 -11.19
N GLN A 59 -5.11 -6.34 -10.26
CA GLN A 59 -6.14 -5.30 -10.19
C GLN A 59 -5.55 -3.96 -9.78
N LYS A 60 -6.10 -2.87 -10.32
CA LYS A 60 -5.76 -1.50 -9.89
C LYS A 60 -6.38 -1.22 -8.52
N ILE A 61 -5.58 -0.60 -7.65
CA ILE A 61 -5.98 -0.16 -6.32
C ILE A 61 -5.60 1.31 -6.14
N CYS A 62 -6.34 2.02 -5.29
CA CYS A 62 -6.04 3.38 -4.94
C CYS A 62 -5.38 3.38 -3.56
N LEU A 63 -4.11 3.77 -3.52
CA LEU A 63 -3.35 3.91 -2.29
C LEU A 63 -3.54 5.33 -1.76
N VAL A 64 -4.00 5.44 -0.52
CA VAL A 64 -3.98 6.69 0.25
C VAL A 64 -2.65 6.69 1.00
N LEU A 65 -1.73 7.55 0.58
CA LEU A 65 -0.41 7.67 1.15
C LEU A 65 -0.43 8.65 2.32
N ASP A 66 0.49 8.42 3.26
CA ASP A 66 0.76 9.35 4.33
C ASP A 66 1.29 10.69 3.81
N SER A 67 1.08 11.77 4.56
CA SER A 67 1.52 13.13 4.21
C SER A 67 3.05 13.25 4.11
N TYR A 68 3.81 12.43 4.84
CA TYR A 68 5.26 12.47 4.82
C TYR A 68 5.82 11.79 3.56
N PRO A 69 6.71 12.47 2.81
CA PRO A 69 7.24 11.97 1.54
C PRO A 69 8.39 10.96 1.68
N ASN A 70 8.54 10.30 2.83
CA ASN A 70 9.61 9.32 3.05
C ASN A 70 9.51 8.14 2.08
N GLU A 71 10.65 7.61 1.64
CA GLU A 71 10.72 6.39 0.85
C GLU A 71 11.22 5.22 1.71
N PRO A 72 10.56 4.04 1.69
CA PRO A 72 9.33 3.73 0.96
C PRO A 72 8.10 4.50 1.48
N ARG A 73 7.24 4.96 0.55
CA ARG A 73 6.05 5.75 0.88
C ARG A 73 5.09 4.95 1.73
N MET A 74 4.71 5.50 2.89
CA MET A 74 3.78 4.85 3.81
C MET A 74 2.34 4.94 3.27
N VAL A 75 1.63 3.81 3.32
CA VAL A 75 0.23 3.69 2.94
C VAL A 75 -0.63 3.73 4.20
N GLN A 76 -1.56 4.67 4.27
CA GLN A 76 -2.53 4.78 5.37
C GLN A 76 -3.81 3.98 5.10
N ALA A 77 -4.24 3.91 3.85
CA ALA A 77 -5.45 3.17 3.46
C ALA A 77 -5.40 2.77 1.98
N VAL A 78 -6.25 1.80 1.63
CA VAL A 78 -6.37 1.27 0.28
C VAL A 78 -7.84 1.18 -0.09
N LYS A 79 -8.18 1.65 -1.28
CA LYS A 79 -9.50 1.51 -1.87
C LYS A 79 -9.44 0.64 -3.13
N LYS A 80 -10.53 -0.05 -3.42
CA LYS A 80 -10.65 -0.88 -4.62
C LYS A 80 -10.79 0.03 -5.85
N GLY A 81 -10.09 -0.33 -6.93
CA GLY A 81 -10.14 0.42 -8.20
C GLY A 81 -9.17 1.60 -8.24
N ALA A 82 -9.26 2.42 -9.29
CA ALA A 82 -8.45 3.63 -9.43
C ALA A 82 -8.92 4.74 -8.48
N CYS A 83 -8.02 5.68 -8.16
CA CYS A 83 -8.37 6.88 -7.41
C CYS A 83 -9.35 7.75 -8.22
N LYS A 84 -10.30 8.38 -7.53
CA LYS A 84 -11.26 9.33 -8.09
C LYS A 84 -10.88 10.76 -7.71
#